data_AF-A0AAF0C3Z6-F1
#
_entry.id   AF-A0AAF0C3Z6-F1
#
_cell.length_a   1.000
_cell.length_b   1.000
_cell.length_c   1.000
_cell.angle_alpha   90.00
_cell.angle_beta   90.00
_cell.angle_gamma   90.00
#
_symmetry.space_group_name_H-M   'P 1'
#
loop_
_entity.id
_entity.type
_entity.pdbx_description
1 polymer ?
#
loop_
_entity_poly.entity_id
_entity_poly.type
_entity_poly.pdbx_seq_one_letter_code
_entity_poly.pdbx_strand_id
1 'polypeptide(L)'
;MSDFTLKHHLNNNEVSVYQDLVKHLHNTPIPDNEILANLGLFLSRSSLGRILFMAELYQKMIPTHGVVIELGVRWGQNLALLSALRSLYEPYNISRKIIGFDTFAGFPHTSEKDGSGAKVADGAYAVSDHYETILADILSLNEQLNPKSNEKKFELVKGDVLQTLPKYLADHPETLISMIYFDFDLYEPTKFALQELLPYCSKNTIFAFDELCYQDFPGETVAFREVMAGREFEVIRSPISPLQSYVKLC
;
A
#
# COMPACT_ATOMS: atom_id res chain seq x y z
N MET A 1 -0.98 18.63 -23.04
CA MET A 1 -1.15 18.29 -21.62
C MET A 1 -2.02 17.06 -21.59
N SER A 2 -1.55 15.94 -21.05
CA SER A 2 -2.40 14.77 -20.81
C SER A 2 -3.61 15.22 -20.00
N ASP A 3 -4.80 14.69 -20.26
CA ASP A 3 -5.96 14.91 -19.41
C ASP A 3 -5.56 14.58 -17.97
N PHE A 4 -5.54 15.60 -17.13
CA PHE A 4 -5.16 15.48 -15.73
C PHE A 4 -6.35 14.90 -14.96
N THR A 5 -6.57 13.60 -15.14
CA THR A 5 -7.69 12.88 -14.52
C THR A 5 -7.25 12.39 -13.15
N LEU A 6 -7.49 13.21 -12.12
CA LEU A 6 -7.38 12.75 -10.74
C LEU A 6 -8.54 11.79 -10.45
N LYS A 7 -8.22 10.58 -9.99
CA LYS A 7 -9.22 9.61 -9.54
C LYS A 7 -9.79 9.92 -8.15
N HIS A 8 -9.41 11.03 -7.54
CA HIS A 8 -9.91 11.49 -6.24
C HIS A 8 -11.13 12.41 -6.40
N HIS A 9 -11.93 12.50 -5.36
CA HIS A 9 -13.08 13.41 -5.28
C HIS A 9 -12.63 14.84 -5.01
N LEU A 10 -12.01 15.48 -6.01
CA LEU A 10 -11.66 16.90 -5.96
C LEU A 10 -12.60 17.71 -6.83
N ASN A 11 -12.97 18.91 -6.38
CA ASN A 11 -13.66 19.87 -7.22
C ASN A 11 -12.69 20.54 -8.21
N ASN A 12 -13.22 21.21 -9.24
CA ASN A 12 -12.41 21.80 -10.31
C ASN A 12 -11.34 22.78 -9.80
N ASN A 13 -11.61 23.54 -8.73
CA ASN A 13 -10.65 24.46 -8.15
C ASN A 13 -9.52 23.70 -7.44
N GLU A 14 -9.84 22.66 -6.66
CA GLU A 14 -8.85 21.79 -6.01
C GLU A 14 -7.95 21.09 -7.04
N VAL A 15 -8.53 20.62 -8.16
CA VAL A 15 -7.75 20.06 -9.28
C VAL A 15 -6.77 21.09 -9.84
N SER A 16 -7.22 22.32 -10.09
CA SER A 16 -6.35 23.40 -10.61
C SER A 16 -5.21 23.73 -9.64
N VAL A 17 -5.51 23.87 -8.34
CA VAL A 17 -4.49 24.15 -7.32
C VAL A 17 -3.48 23.00 -7.20
N TYR A 18 -3.94 21.75 -7.28
CA TYR A 18 -3.05 20.61 -7.28
C TYR A 18 -2.12 20.62 -8.50
N GLN A 19 -2.64 20.93 -9.69
CA GLN A 19 -1.81 21.07 -10.90
C GLN A 19 -0.75 22.16 -10.74
N ASP A 20 -1.09 23.29 -10.12
CA ASP A 20 -0.13 24.38 -9.89
C ASP A 20 0.95 23.97 -8.88
N LEU A 21 0.59 23.23 -7.82
CA LEU A 21 1.58 22.66 -6.90
C LEU A 21 2.54 21.68 -7.60
N VAL A 22 2.03 20.83 -8.50
CA VAL A 22 2.85 19.92 -9.32
C VAL A 22 3.79 20.71 -10.24
N LYS A 23 3.32 21.80 -10.87
CA LYS A 23 4.19 22.68 -11.67
C LYS A 23 5.29 23.31 -10.82
N HIS A 24 4.99 23.71 -9.58
CA HIS A 24 5.98 24.24 -8.66
C HIS A 24 7.02 23.19 -8.24
N LEU A 25 6.61 21.93 -8.02
CA LEU A 25 7.54 20.83 -7.74
C LEU A 25 8.49 20.59 -8.92
N HIS A 26 7.96 20.49 -10.14
CA HIS A 26 8.78 20.23 -11.33
C HIS A 26 9.73 21.36 -11.71
N ASN A 27 9.37 22.61 -11.39
CA ASN A 27 10.15 23.81 -11.75
C ASN A 27 10.77 24.50 -10.53
N THR A 28 10.97 23.77 -9.44
CA THR A 28 11.50 24.35 -8.19
C THR A 28 12.92 24.86 -8.39
N PRO A 29 13.29 26.05 -7.85
CA PRO A 29 14.67 26.55 -7.89
C PRO A 29 15.57 25.94 -6.79
N ILE A 30 15.04 25.00 -5.99
CA ILE A 30 15.81 24.32 -4.94
C ILE A 30 16.92 23.49 -5.60
N PRO A 31 18.19 23.67 -5.22
CA PRO A 31 19.29 22.89 -5.77
C PRO A 31 19.14 21.38 -5.54
N ASP A 32 19.71 20.56 -6.44
CA ASP A 32 19.62 19.09 -6.39
C ASP A 32 20.11 18.49 -5.06
N ASN A 33 21.11 19.10 -4.43
CA ASN A 33 21.63 18.64 -3.14
C ASN A 33 20.70 18.94 -1.94
N GLU A 34 19.68 19.79 -2.14
CA GLU A 34 18.73 20.21 -1.09
C GLU A 34 17.30 19.69 -1.34
N ILE A 35 17.00 19.23 -2.56
CA ILE A 35 15.61 18.94 -2.97
C ILE A 35 14.94 17.86 -2.10
N LEU A 36 15.67 16.79 -1.76
CA LEU A 36 15.15 15.70 -0.93
C LEU A 36 14.84 16.15 0.51
N ALA A 37 15.65 17.06 1.06
CA ALA A 37 15.44 17.60 2.41
C ALA A 37 14.22 18.54 2.49
N ASN A 38 13.73 19.03 1.33
CA ASN A 38 12.68 20.03 1.25
C ASN A 38 11.37 19.50 0.61
N LEU A 39 11.21 18.18 0.46
CA LEU A 39 9.99 17.58 -0.10
C LEU A 39 8.71 17.94 0.66
N GLY A 40 8.84 18.30 1.95
CA GLY A 40 7.73 18.76 2.78
C GLY A 40 6.98 19.99 2.24
N LEU A 41 7.62 20.82 1.42
CA LEU A 41 7.00 21.99 0.77
C LEU A 41 5.87 21.61 -0.19
N PHE A 42 5.90 20.38 -0.72
CA PHE A 42 5.00 19.91 -1.76
C PHE A 42 3.98 18.89 -1.24
N LEU A 43 3.93 18.67 0.09
CA LEU A 43 2.95 17.78 0.69
C LEU A 43 1.59 18.47 0.82
N SER A 44 0.59 17.91 0.14
CA SER A 44 -0.81 18.24 0.42
C SER A 44 -1.23 17.70 1.79
N ARG A 45 -2.33 18.22 2.36
CA ARG A 45 -2.95 17.67 3.57
C ARG A 45 -3.20 16.16 3.45
N SER A 46 -3.72 15.70 2.32
CA SER A 46 -4.04 14.28 2.08
C SER A 46 -2.79 13.42 2.02
N SER A 47 -1.73 13.90 1.36
CA SER A 47 -0.43 13.20 1.28
C SER A 47 0.21 13.09 2.66
N LEU A 48 0.22 14.17 3.44
CA LEU A 48 0.71 14.14 4.81
C LEU A 48 -0.13 13.22 5.69
N GLY A 49 -1.45 13.22 5.54
CA GLY A 49 -2.36 12.32 6.25
C GLY A 49 -2.03 10.85 5.98
N ARG A 50 -1.81 10.46 4.71
CA ARG A 50 -1.37 9.10 4.33
C ARG A 50 -0.03 8.76 4.99
N ILE A 51 0.96 9.64 4.95
CA ILE A 51 2.28 9.42 5.59
C ILE A 51 2.13 9.14 7.09
N LEU A 52 1.38 9.98 7.79
CA LEU A 52 1.16 9.85 9.22
C LEU A 52 0.35 8.59 9.58
N PHE A 53 -0.62 8.22 8.75
CA PHE A 53 -1.38 6.97 8.91
C PHE A 53 -0.48 5.74 8.74
N MET A 54 0.38 5.71 7.71
CA MET A 54 1.34 4.61 7.54
C MET A 54 2.31 4.52 8.72
N ALA A 55 2.77 5.66 9.25
CA ALA A 55 3.60 5.69 10.45
C ALA A 55 2.86 5.19 11.71
N GLU A 56 1.57 5.49 11.84
CA GLU A 56 0.71 4.97 12.90
C GLU A 56 0.58 3.44 12.82
N LEU A 57 0.28 2.90 11.64
CA LEU A 57 0.18 1.45 11.41
C LEU A 57 1.50 0.75 11.72
N TYR A 58 2.62 1.30 11.22
CA TYR A 58 3.94 0.75 11.42
C TYR A 58 4.25 0.60 12.92
N GLN A 59 4.06 1.67 13.70
CA GLN A 59 4.32 1.66 15.14
C GLN A 59 3.46 0.62 15.87
N LYS A 60 2.21 0.44 15.47
CA LYS A 60 1.31 -0.54 16.09
C LYS A 60 1.71 -1.98 15.78
N MET A 61 2.29 -2.26 14.62
CA MET A 61 2.71 -3.62 14.26
C MET A 61 4.07 -4.04 14.83
N ILE A 62 4.91 -3.10 15.29
CA ILE A 62 6.27 -3.38 15.82
C ILE A 62 6.29 -4.56 16.82
N PRO A 63 5.37 -4.65 17.82
CA PRO A 63 5.39 -5.75 18.78
C PRO A 63 5.09 -7.13 18.18
N THR A 64 4.49 -7.18 16.99
CA THR A 64 4.14 -8.43 16.28
C THR A 64 5.28 -8.79 15.33
N HIS A 65 5.81 -10.02 15.43
CA HIS A 65 6.87 -10.49 14.54
C HIS A 65 6.31 -10.89 13.16
N GLY A 66 7.16 -10.92 12.14
CA GLY A 66 6.80 -11.31 10.78
C GLY A 66 7.10 -10.25 9.73
N VAL A 67 6.70 -10.52 8.50
CA VAL A 67 6.85 -9.61 7.36
C VAL A 67 5.67 -8.65 7.24
N VAL A 68 5.84 -7.62 6.42
CA VAL A 68 4.77 -6.72 5.96
C VAL A 68 4.41 -7.08 4.54
N ILE A 69 3.12 -7.27 4.27
CA ILE A 69 2.61 -7.52 2.91
C ILE A 69 1.73 -6.36 2.48
N GLU A 70 1.99 -5.79 1.31
CA GLU A 70 1.11 -4.85 0.61
C GLU A 70 0.53 -5.54 -0.63
N LEU A 71 -0.79 -5.42 -0.77
CA LEU A 71 -1.60 -6.06 -1.79
C LEU A 71 -2.26 -4.97 -2.64
N GLY A 72 -1.65 -4.65 -3.78
CA GLY A 72 -1.92 -3.42 -4.53
C GLY A 72 -0.84 -2.38 -4.26
N VAL A 73 0.19 -2.34 -5.09
CA VAL A 73 1.38 -1.48 -4.94
C VAL A 73 1.27 -0.22 -5.78
N ARG A 74 0.74 -0.35 -7.00
CA ARG A 74 0.66 0.69 -8.01
C ARG A 74 2.00 1.43 -8.20
N TRP A 75 2.08 2.70 -7.82
CA TRP A 75 3.28 3.53 -7.96
C TRP A 75 4.30 3.33 -6.81
N GLY A 76 3.97 2.53 -5.79
CA GLY A 76 4.88 2.13 -4.71
C GLY A 76 5.01 3.11 -3.54
N GLN A 77 4.07 4.05 -3.39
CA GLN A 77 4.08 5.08 -2.35
C GLN A 77 4.19 4.47 -0.94
N ASN A 78 3.33 3.49 -0.63
CA ASN A 78 3.28 2.86 0.67
C ASN A 78 4.53 2.00 0.93
N LEU A 79 4.97 1.16 -0.03
CA LEU A 79 6.25 0.44 0.06
C LEU A 79 7.43 1.35 0.42
N ALA A 80 7.56 2.51 -0.24
CA ALA A 80 8.63 3.46 0.04
C ALA A 80 8.55 4.01 1.48
N LEU A 81 7.34 4.36 1.93
CA LEU A 81 7.11 4.79 3.32
C LEU A 81 7.43 3.67 4.32
N LEU A 82 6.94 2.45 4.08
CA LEU A 82 7.22 1.30 4.92
C LEU A 82 8.73 1.01 5.01
N SER A 83 9.47 1.17 3.92
CA SER A 83 10.93 0.99 3.89
C SER A 83 11.65 2.02 4.77
N ALA A 84 11.25 3.29 4.67
CA ALA A 84 11.78 4.36 5.52
C ALA A 84 11.42 4.15 7.00
N LEU A 85 10.16 3.81 7.29
CA LEU A 85 9.69 3.55 8.66
C LEU A 85 10.38 2.32 9.26
N ARG A 86 10.63 1.26 8.48
CA ARG A 86 11.44 0.11 8.91
C ARG A 86 12.83 0.54 9.34
N SER A 87 13.50 1.35 8.53
CA SER A 87 14.83 1.85 8.87
C SER A 87 14.81 2.69 10.15
N LEU A 88 13.78 3.51 10.34
CA LEU A 88 13.62 4.37 11.50
C LEU A 88 13.40 3.59 12.80
N TYR A 89 12.49 2.61 12.78
CA TYR A 89 12.03 1.92 13.99
C TYR A 89 12.75 0.58 14.24
N GLU A 90 13.21 -0.08 13.20
CA GLU A 90 13.79 -1.43 13.27
C GLU A 90 15.10 -1.53 12.43
N PRO A 91 16.10 -0.63 12.64
CA PRO A 91 17.27 -0.48 11.74
C PRO A 91 18.11 -1.77 11.56
N TYR A 92 18.05 -2.69 12.51
CA TYR A 92 18.80 -3.95 12.49
C TYR A 92 17.93 -5.19 12.29
N ASN A 93 16.60 -5.03 12.17
CA ASN A 93 15.69 -6.14 11.94
C ASN A 93 15.66 -6.50 10.45
N ILE A 94 16.55 -7.39 10.04
CA ILE A 94 16.62 -7.86 8.65
C ILE A 94 15.49 -8.82 8.27
N SER A 95 14.80 -9.42 9.25
CA SER A 95 13.68 -10.34 8.97
C SER A 95 12.35 -9.61 8.71
N ARG A 96 12.25 -8.32 9.05
CA ARG A 96 11.12 -7.46 8.67
C ARG A 96 11.18 -7.09 7.19
N LYS A 97 10.90 -8.05 6.32
CA LYS A 97 10.75 -7.79 4.89
C LYS A 97 9.45 -7.07 4.59
N ILE A 98 9.47 -6.25 3.54
CA ILE A 98 8.27 -5.59 2.99
C ILE A 98 8.04 -6.16 1.58
N ILE A 99 6.91 -6.83 1.38
CA ILE A 99 6.59 -7.54 0.14
C ILE A 99 5.39 -6.88 -0.51
N GLY A 100 5.55 -6.42 -1.75
CA GLY A 100 4.47 -5.84 -2.53
C GLY A 100 4.01 -6.76 -3.65
N PHE A 101 2.70 -7.02 -3.73
CA PHE A 101 2.07 -7.79 -4.81
C PHE A 101 1.25 -6.86 -5.70
N ASP A 102 1.50 -6.90 -7.01
CA ASP A 102 0.72 -6.13 -7.99
C ASP A 102 0.87 -6.71 -9.40
N THR A 103 -0.12 -6.53 -10.26
CA THR A 103 0.00 -6.85 -11.69
C THR A 103 0.92 -5.86 -12.41
N PHE A 104 1.02 -4.63 -11.90
CA PHE A 104 1.52 -3.41 -12.52
C PHE A 104 0.83 -3.05 -13.85
N ALA A 105 -0.25 -3.76 -14.18
CA ALA A 105 -1.06 -3.61 -15.38
C ALA A 105 -2.50 -3.17 -15.05
N GLY A 106 -2.78 -2.84 -13.79
CA GLY A 106 -4.10 -2.48 -13.29
C GLY A 106 -4.96 -3.69 -12.95
N PHE A 107 -6.26 -3.45 -12.76
CA PHE A 107 -7.20 -4.51 -12.40
C PHE A 107 -7.24 -5.60 -13.49
N PRO A 108 -6.97 -6.87 -13.14
CA PRO A 108 -6.99 -7.95 -14.12
C PRO A 108 -8.44 -8.22 -14.58
N HIS A 109 -9.37 -8.31 -13.63
CA HIS A 109 -10.79 -8.54 -13.86
C HIS A 109 -11.62 -7.86 -12.77
N THR A 110 -12.69 -7.19 -13.16
CA THR A 110 -13.69 -6.57 -12.27
C THR A 110 -15.02 -7.32 -12.31
N SER A 111 -15.81 -7.21 -11.25
CA SER A 111 -17.08 -7.91 -11.05
C SER A 111 -18.16 -6.96 -10.50
N GLU A 112 -19.42 -7.42 -10.53
CA GLU A 112 -20.55 -6.66 -9.96
C GLU A 112 -20.41 -6.40 -8.44
N LYS A 113 -19.56 -7.15 -7.74
CA LYS A 113 -19.29 -6.97 -6.31
C LYS A 113 -18.31 -5.84 -6.01
N ASP A 114 -17.67 -5.27 -7.03
CA ASP A 114 -16.60 -4.28 -6.89
C ASP A 114 -17.09 -2.84 -6.98
N GLY A 115 -18.41 -2.67 -7.15
CA GLY A 115 -19.03 -1.36 -7.31
C GLY A 115 -19.32 -1.04 -8.77
N SER A 116 -19.51 0.24 -9.07
CA SER A 116 -19.87 0.69 -10.42
C SER A 116 -19.21 2.02 -10.76
N GLY A 117 -19.01 2.27 -12.06
CA GLY A 117 -18.48 3.53 -12.58
C GLY A 117 -17.09 3.41 -13.20
N ALA A 118 -16.61 4.49 -13.81
CA ALA A 118 -15.40 4.49 -14.63
C ALA A 118 -14.10 4.17 -13.88
N LYS A 119 -14.11 4.18 -12.54
CA LYS A 119 -12.95 3.80 -11.71
C LYS A 119 -12.84 2.27 -11.54
N VAL A 120 -13.95 1.55 -11.65
CA VAL A 120 -14.05 0.09 -11.54
C VAL A 120 -14.11 -0.47 -12.97
N ALA A 121 -12.94 -0.67 -13.58
CA ALA A 121 -12.83 -1.22 -14.92
C ALA A 121 -11.53 -2.00 -15.08
N ASP A 122 -11.54 -3.02 -15.92
CA ASP A 122 -10.34 -3.80 -16.25
C ASP A 122 -9.24 -2.87 -16.81
N GLY A 123 -8.00 -3.08 -16.36
CA GLY A 123 -6.85 -2.22 -16.66
C GLY A 123 -6.84 -0.87 -15.95
N ALA A 124 -7.88 -0.51 -15.17
CA ALA A 124 -7.84 0.68 -14.35
C ALA A 124 -6.67 0.58 -13.35
N TYR A 125 -6.00 1.72 -13.13
CA TYR A 125 -4.85 1.83 -12.22
C TYR A 125 -3.56 1.18 -12.72
N ALA A 126 -3.49 0.77 -13.99
CA ALA A 126 -2.23 0.46 -14.65
C ALA A 126 -1.19 1.57 -14.46
N VAL A 127 0.06 1.17 -14.34
CA VAL A 127 1.22 2.06 -14.32
C VAL A 127 1.95 1.97 -15.66
N SER A 128 2.99 2.77 -15.83
CA SER A 128 3.83 2.68 -17.02
C SER A 128 4.48 1.30 -17.14
N ASP A 129 4.70 0.85 -18.38
CA ASP A 129 5.36 -0.43 -18.65
C ASP A 129 6.69 -0.55 -17.90
N HIS A 130 6.93 -1.73 -17.32
CA HIS A 130 8.14 -2.07 -16.56
C HIS A 130 8.42 -1.18 -15.33
N TYR A 131 7.42 -0.43 -14.84
CA TYR A 131 7.59 0.45 -13.69
C TYR A 131 8.06 -0.29 -12.41
N GLU A 132 7.78 -1.59 -12.28
CA GLU A 132 8.29 -2.40 -11.17
C GLU A 132 9.82 -2.38 -11.05
N THR A 133 10.53 -2.21 -12.17
CA THR A 133 12.00 -2.12 -12.19
C THR A 133 12.46 -0.77 -11.63
N ILE A 134 11.81 0.32 -12.05
CA ILE A 134 12.08 1.67 -11.54
C ILE A 134 11.80 1.74 -10.03
N LEU A 135 10.68 1.16 -9.60
CA LEU A 135 10.33 1.10 -8.19
C LEU A 135 11.37 0.28 -7.39
N ALA A 136 11.81 -0.88 -7.90
CA ALA A 136 12.86 -1.66 -7.26
C ALA A 136 14.18 -0.89 -7.13
N ASP A 137 14.55 -0.08 -8.13
CA ASP A 137 15.74 0.77 -8.08
C ASP A 137 15.62 1.84 -7.00
N ILE A 138 14.46 2.54 -6.92
CA ILE A 138 14.19 3.54 -5.89
C ILE A 138 14.25 2.92 -4.49
N LEU A 139 13.62 1.76 -4.28
CA LEU A 139 13.65 1.06 -3.00
C LEU A 139 15.07 0.61 -2.63
N SER A 140 15.84 0.12 -3.60
CA SER A 140 17.24 -0.29 -3.40
C SER A 140 18.13 0.89 -3.02
N LEU A 141 17.98 2.04 -3.67
CA LEU A 141 18.70 3.27 -3.31
C LEU A 141 18.38 3.69 -1.87
N ASN A 142 17.11 3.63 -1.47
CA ASN A 142 16.72 3.89 -0.08
C ASN A 142 17.38 2.89 0.88
N GLU A 143 17.41 1.58 0.58
CA GLU A 143 18.07 0.61 1.45
C GLU A 143 19.59 0.85 1.57
N GLN A 144 20.24 1.35 0.53
CA GLN A 144 21.67 1.67 0.54
C GLN A 144 22.03 2.86 1.44
N LEU A 145 21.10 3.80 1.60
CA LEU A 145 21.25 4.94 2.52
C LEU A 145 21.01 4.57 4.00
N ASN A 146 20.58 3.33 4.27
CA ASN A 146 20.13 2.89 5.58
C ASN A 146 21.04 1.80 6.19
N PRO A 147 20.95 1.54 7.51
CA PRO A 147 21.69 0.45 8.14
C PRO A 147 21.42 -0.92 7.49
N LYS A 148 22.42 -1.81 7.55
CA LYS A 148 22.39 -3.12 6.88
C LYS A 148 22.13 -2.99 5.37
N SER A 149 22.80 -2.04 4.71
CA SER A 149 22.66 -1.73 3.28
C SER A 149 23.04 -2.87 2.34
N ASN A 150 23.76 -3.88 2.83
CA ASN A 150 24.12 -5.09 2.09
C ASN A 150 23.00 -6.14 2.03
N GLU A 151 21.92 -5.96 2.80
CA GLU A 151 20.78 -6.89 2.85
C GLU A 151 19.62 -6.35 2.02
N LYS A 152 19.01 -7.20 1.18
CA LYS A 152 17.77 -6.88 0.50
C LYS A 152 16.59 -7.13 1.44
N LYS A 153 15.85 -6.08 1.79
CA LYS A 153 14.78 -6.16 2.81
C LYS A 153 13.39 -5.81 2.23
N PHE A 154 13.26 -5.81 0.91
CA PHE A 154 11.98 -5.74 0.19
C PHE A 154 11.90 -6.77 -0.94
N GLU A 155 10.68 -7.07 -1.37
CA GLU A 155 10.40 -7.90 -2.55
C GLU A 155 9.20 -7.33 -3.32
N LEU A 156 9.29 -7.35 -4.65
CA LEU A 156 8.18 -7.00 -5.54
C LEU A 156 7.78 -8.27 -6.29
N VAL A 157 6.54 -8.68 -6.10
CA VAL A 157 5.97 -9.87 -6.73
C VAL A 157 4.99 -9.42 -7.80
N LYS A 158 5.46 -9.42 -9.06
CA LYS A 158 4.65 -9.01 -10.21
C LYS A 158 3.75 -10.15 -10.69
N GLY A 159 2.46 -9.89 -10.79
CA GLY A 159 1.47 -10.79 -11.36
C GLY A 159 0.12 -10.75 -10.64
N ASP A 160 -0.80 -11.59 -11.09
CA ASP A 160 -2.09 -11.78 -10.42
C ASP A 160 -1.87 -12.50 -9.08
N VAL A 161 -2.35 -11.90 -7.99
CA VAL A 161 -2.21 -12.42 -6.63
C VAL A 161 -2.80 -13.83 -6.49
N LEU A 162 -3.83 -14.17 -7.26
CA LEU A 162 -4.44 -15.51 -7.26
C LEU A 162 -3.42 -16.60 -7.65
N GLN A 163 -2.39 -16.24 -8.41
CA GLN A 163 -1.33 -17.14 -8.86
C GLN A 163 -0.04 -16.94 -8.08
N THR A 164 0.33 -15.67 -7.82
CA THR A 164 1.64 -15.34 -7.26
C THR A 164 1.71 -15.55 -5.75
N LEU A 165 0.62 -15.35 -5.02
CA LEU A 165 0.62 -15.47 -3.56
C LEU A 165 0.83 -16.92 -3.08
N PRO A 166 0.13 -17.95 -3.63
CA PRO A 166 0.42 -19.34 -3.27
C PRO A 166 1.86 -19.74 -3.55
N LYS A 167 2.41 -19.26 -4.68
CA LYS A 167 3.80 -19.50 -5.03
C LYS A 167 4.76 -18.87 -4.01
N TYR A 168 4.55 -17.60 -3.66
CA TYR A 168 5.37 -16.92 -2.65
C TYR A 168 5.34 -17.68 -1.31
N LEU A 169 4.15 -18.07 -0.83
CA LEU A 169 4.03 -18.79 0.44
C LEU A 169 4.71 -20.17 0.41
N ALA A 170 4.67 -20.87 -0.72
CA ALA A 170 5.38 -22.14 -0.90
C ALA A 170 6.90 -21.98 -0.94
N ASP A 171 7.39 -20.89 -1.55
CA ASP A 171 8.81 -20.58 -1.65
C ASP A 171 9.38 -20.01 -0.33
N HIS A 172 8.51 -19.48 0.55
CA HIS A 172 8.86 -18.86 1.85
C HIS A 172 8.14 -19.53 3.03
N PRO A 173 8.48 -20.79 3.37
CA PRO A 173 7.84 -21.54 4.46
C PRO A 173 8.04 -20.92 5.84
N GLU A 174 9.01 -20.01 6.00
CA GLU A 174 9.28 -19.26 7.22
C GLU A 174 8.32 -18.08 7.47
N THR A 175 7.38 -17.83 6.56
CA THR A 175 6.52 -16.63 6.61
C THR A 175 5.65 -16.60 7.88
N LEU A 176 5.79 -15.51 8.63
CA LEU A 176 4.81 -15.01 9.60
C LEU A 176 4.50 -13.57 9.25
N ILE A 177 3.33 -13.07 9.62
CA ILE A 177 2.87 -11.75 9.17
C ILE A 177 2.54 -10.84 10.34
N SER A 178 3.16 -9.66 10.34
CA SER A 178 2.86 -8.60 11.32
C SER A 178 1.82 -7.62 10.83
N MET A 179 1.81 -7.35 9.53
CA MET A 179 0.83 -6.46 8.91
C MET A 179 0.55 -6.88 7.45
N ILE A 180 -0.72 -6.80 7.07
CA ILE A 180 -1.19 -6.86 5.69
C ILE A 180 -1.89 -5.54 5.39
N TYR A 181 -1.55 -4.90 4.28
CA TYR A 181 -2.24 -3.73 3.74
C TYR A 181 -2.97 -4.16 2.46
N PHE A 182 -4.30 -4.14 2.50
CA PHE A 182 -5.18 -4.42 1.36
C PHE A 182 -5.50 -3.10 0.64
N ASP A 183 -5.10 -2.99 -0.61
CA ASP A 183 -5.32 -1.86 -1.54
C ASP A 183 -5.66 -2.43 -2.93
N PHE A 184 -6.50 -3.47 -2.95
CA PHE A 184 -6.94 -4.11 -4.18
C PHE A 184 -8.20 -3.47 -4.72
N ASP A 185 -9.01 -2.81 -3.87
CA ASP A 185 -10.37 -2.32 -4.14
C ASP A 185 -11.40 -3.44 -4.42
N LEU A 186 -10.96 -4.57 -5.00
CA LEU A 186 -11.79 -5.63 -5.54
C LEU A 186 -12.06 -6.77 -4.54
N TYR A 187 -13.25 -7.38 -4.65
CA TYR A 187 -13.76 -8.46 -3.82
C TYR A 187 -12.96 -9.75 -3.96
N GLU A 188 -12.79 -10.26 -5.18
CA GLU A 188 -12.19 -11.58 -5.43
C GLU A 188 -10.75 -11.68 -4.91
N PRO A 189 -9.81 -10.79 -5.31
CA PRO A 189 -8.44 -10.87 -4.83
C PRO A 189 -8.33 -10.60 -3.33
N THR A 190 -9.18 -9.72 -2.76
CA THR A 190 -9.19 -9.46 -1.32
C THR A 190 -9.65 -10.69 -0.54
N LYS A 191 -10.73 -11.34 -0.96
CA LYS A 191 -11.24 -12.55 -0.32
C LYS A 191 -10.23 -13.68 -0.38
N PHE A 192 -9.65 -13.89 -1.56
CA PHE A 192 -8.63 -14.91 -1.77
C PHE A 192 -7.41 -14.66 -0.87
N ALA A 193 -6.85 -13.46 -0.89
CA ALA A 193 -5.67 -13.14 -0.09
C ALA A 193 -5.96 -13.23 1.43
N LEU A 194 -7.14 -12.79 1.90
CA LEU A 194 -7.53 -12.99 3.30
C LEU A 194 -7.51 -14.48 3.69
N GLN A 195 -8.08 -15.36 2.85
CA GLN A 195 -8.13 -16.80 3.13
C GLN A 195 -6.74 -17.43 3.16
N GLU A 196 -5.88 -17.09 2.19
CA GLU A 196 -4.53 -17.64 2.08
C GLU A 196 -3.58 -17.11 3.15
N LEU A 197 -3.69 -15.84 3.56
CA LEU A 197 -2.76 -15.21 4.50
C LEU A 197 -3.13 -15.44 5.97
N LEU A 198 -4.41 -15.66 6.29
CA LEU A 198 -4.87 -15.85 7.67
C LEU A 198 -4.10 -16.93 8.46
N PRO A 199 -3.75 -18.10 7.88
CA PRO A 199 -2.96 -19.12 8.57
C PRO A 199 -1.56 -18.67 9.03
N TYR A 200 -1.02 -17.61 8.45
CA TYR A 200 0.31 -17.06 8.75
C TYR A 200 0.26 -15.87 9.72
N CYS A 201 -0.94 -15.52 10.19
CA CYS A 201 -1.20 -14.41 11.10
C CYS A 201 -1.29 -14.88 12.55
N SER A 202 -0.95 -13.99 13.47
CA SER A 202 -1.03 -14.24 14.92
C SER A 202 -1.89 -13.17 15.60
N LYS A 203 -2.14 -13.35 16.90
CA LYS A 203 -2.77 -12.31 17.73
C LYS A 203 -2.00 -10.99 17.57
N ASN A 204 -2.73 -9.89 17.41
CA ASN A 204 -2.23 -8.54 17.12
C ASN A 204 -1.66 -8.32 15.71
N THR A 205 -1.75 -9.27 14.77
CA THR A 205 -1.50 -8.96 13.35
C THR A 205 -2.48 -7.87 12.89
N ILE A 206 -1.96 -6.88 12.17
CA ILE A 206 -2.74 -5.74 11.65
C ILE A 206 -3.19 -6.04 10.22
N PHE A 207 -4.47 -5.85 9.95
CA PHE A 207 -5.07 -5.90 8.62
C PHE A 207 -5.54 -4.48 8.29
N ALA A 208 -4.76 -3.73 7.53
CA ALA A 208 -5.11 -2.40 7.06
C ALA A 208 -5.81 -2.49 5.70
N PHE A 209 -6.75 -1.57 5.43
CA PHE A 209 -7.56 -1.55 4.22
C PHE A 209 -7.62 -0.13 3.65
N ASP A 210 -7.49 0.02 2.34
CA ASP A 210 -7.62 1.33 1.68
C ASP A 210 -9.08 1.78 1.59
N GLU A 211 -10.01 0.85 1.30
CA GLU A 211 -11.41 1.16 0.94
C GLU A 211 -12.47 0.41 1.78
N LEU A 212 -12.12 -0.01 3.01
CA LEU A 212 -13.12 -0.60 3.92
C LEU A 212 -14.23 0.40 4.27
N CYS A 213 -15.48 -0.06 4.26
CA CYS A 213 -16.69 0.74 4.42
C CYS A 213 -16.88 1.84 3.36
N TYR A 214 -16.26 1.69 2.18
CA TYR A 214 -16.44 2.62 1.08
C TYR A 214 -17.48 2.14 0.07
N GLN A 215 -18.39 3.03 -0.31
CA GLN A 215 -19.54 2.67 -1.16
C GLN A 215 -19.17 2.46 -2.63
N ASP A 216 -18.13 3.14 -3.13
CA ASP A 216 -17.74 3.04 -4.55
C ASP A 216 -16.91 1.76 -4.80
N PHE A 217 -16.25 1.21 -3.77
CA PHE A 217 -15.48 -0.04 -3.79
C PHE A 217 -15.90 -0.96 -2.63
N PRO A 218 -17.12 -1.53 -2.67
CA PRO A 218 -17.63 -2.37 -1.58
C PRO A 218 -16.92 -3.73 -1.46
N GLY A 219 -16.11 -4.11 -2.45
CA GLY A 219 -15.53 -5.44 -2.59
C GLY A 219 -14.72 -5.87 -1.36
N GLU A 220 -13.82 -5.01 -0.88
CA GLU A 220 -13.01 -5.28 0.31
C GLU A 220 -13.87 -5.54 1.55
N THR A 221 -14.92 -4.74 1.73
CA THR A 221 -15.83 -4.85 2.89
C THR A 221 -16.62 -6.15 2.87
N VAL A 222 -17.10 -6.55 1.68
CA VAL A 222 -17.85 -7.81 1.52
C VAL A 222 -16.92 -9.00 1.76
N ALA A 223 -15.72 -8.99 1.19
CA ALA A 223 -14.71 -10.03 1.39
C ALA A 223 -14.31 -10.17 2.86
N PHE A 224 -13.97 -9.05 3.51
CA PHE A 224 -13.63 -9.01 4.94
C PHE A 224 -14.73 -9.61 5.80
N ARG A 225 -15.98 -9.16 5.64
CA ARG A 225 -17.12 -9.65 6.44
C ARG A 225 -17.35 -11.14 6.29
N GLU A 226 -17.20 -11.68 5.07
CA GLU A 226 -17.37 -13.11 4.82
C GLU A 226 -16.26 -13.95 5.46
N VAL A 227 -14.99 -13.55 5.29
CA VAL A 227 -13.83 -14.35 5.73
C VAL A 227 -13.59 -14.24 7.24
N MET A 228 -13.87 -13.08 7.83
CA MET A 228 -13.64 -12.82 9.25
C MET A 228 -14.84 -13.20 10.13
N ALA A 229 -15.94 -13.70 9.54
CA ALA A 229 -17.11 -14.13 10.28
C ALA A 229 -16.76 -15.16 11.37
N GLY A 230 -17.23 -14.90 12.60
CA GLY A 230 -16.98 -15.77 13.76
C GLY A 230 -15.58 -15.64 14.39
N ARG A 231 -14.75 -14.69 13.93
CA ARG A 231 -13.48 -14.36 14.58
C ARG A 231 -13.63 -13.16 15.50
N GLU A 232 -12.81 -13.10 16.54
CA GLU A 232 -12.69 -11.91 17.38
C GLU A 232 -11.69 -10.93 16.76
N PHE A 233 -12.15 -9.70 16.55
CA PHE A 233 -11.33 -8.63 15.99
C PHE A 233 -11.86 -7.27 16.44
N GLU A 234 -11.02 -6.24 16.32
CA GLU A 234 -11.39 -4.85 16.53
C GLU A 234 -11.21 -4.07 15.23
N VAL A 235 -12.26 -3.41 14.73
CA VAL A 235 -12.19 -2.50 13.57
C VAL A 235 -11.95 -1.08 14.08
N ILE A 236 -10.85 -0.46 13.65
CA ILE A 236 -10.37 0.81 14.18
C ILE A 236 -10.16 1.81 13.04
N ARG A 237 -10.58 3.04 13.28
CA ARG A 237 -10.33 4.19 12.39
C ARG A 237 -9.29 5.12 13.00
N SER A 238 -8.41 5.68 12.17
CA SER A 238 -7.57 6.81 12.54
C SER A 238 -8.35 8.12 12.30
N PRO A 239 -8.23 9.15 13.16
CA PRO A 239 -8.79 10.47 12.87
C PRO A 239 -8.02 11.20 11.75
N ILE A 240 -6.81 10.74 11.41
CA ILE A 240 -5.94 11.35 10.40
C ILE A 240 -6.35 10.91 8.99
N SER A 241 -6.82 9.67 8.85
CA SER A 241 -7.33 9.15 7.60
C SER A 241 -8.87 9.23 7.53
N PRO A 242 -9.43 9.81 6.46
CA PRO A 242 -10.87 9.83 6.27
C PRO A 242 -11.45 8.50 5.78
N LEU A 243 -10.62 7.63 5.18
CA LEU A 243 -11.05 6.46 4.40
C LEU A 243 -10.40 5.18 4.89
N GLN A 244 -9.06 5.16 4.91
CA GLN A 244 -8.29 4.01 5.37
C GLN A 244 -8.64 3.65 6.81
N SER A 245 -8.70 2.35 7.07
CA SER A 245 -8.94 1.81 8.41
C SER A 245 -8.06 0.58 8.64
N TYR A 246 -8.03 0.10 9.87
CA TYR A 246 -7.32 -1.13 10.17
C TYR A 246 -8.06 -1.98 11.19
N VAL A 247 -7.84 -3.28 11.08
CA VAL A 247 -8.41 -4.31 11.94
C VAL A 247 -7.28 -4.97 12.70
N LYS A 248 -7.50 -5.16 14.00
CA LYS A 248 -6.56 -5.89 14.85
C LYS A 248 -7.16 -7.24 15.21
N LEU A 249 -6.41 -8.32 14.93
CA LEU A 249 -6.82 -9.66 15.33
C LEU A 249 -6.64 -9.84 16.85
N CYS A 250 -7.69 -10.31 17.53
CA CYS A 250 -7.73 -10.44 19.00
C CYS A 250 -7.10 -11.74 19.53
#